data_AF-A0A955WK19-F1
#
_entry.id   AF-A0A955WK19-F1
#
_cell.length_a   1.000
_cell.length_b   1.000
_cell.length_c   1.000
_cell.angle_alpha   90.00
_cell.angle_beta   90.00
_cell.angle_gamma   90.00
#
_symmetry.space_group_name_H-M   'P 1'
#
loop_
_entity.id
_entity.type
_entity.pdbx_description
1 polymer ?
#
loop_
_entity_poly.entity_id
_entity_poly.type
_entity_poly.pdbx_seq_one_letter_code
_entity_poly.pdbx_strand_id
1 'polypeptide(L)'
;MTFLTARFLVIVWMVGFAGSFVMQSVLQRWFAENSAWGRNMGWQNEIAIWNLGVFVALGGVLAADANLESAVLPGLAILSLCFGLNHARALRDSPRSHSHWAGAVANGLGVVMYGAFLARQLGG
;
A
#
# COMPACT_ATOMS: atom_id res chain seq x y z
N MET A 1 -15.50 -8.92 19.45
CA MET A 1 -14.08 -8.89 19.01
C MET A 1 -13.95 -7.82 17.94
N THR A 2 -13.33 -6.68 18.23
CA THR A 2 -13.19 -5.57 17.27
C THR A 2 -11.86 -5.68 16.55
N PHE A 3 -11.90 -5.97 15.25
CA PHE A 3 -10.72 -6.28 14.43
C PHE A 3 -9.89 -5.06 14.01
N LEU A 4 -10.37 -3.83 14.20
CA LEU A 4 -9.74 -2.61 13.69
C LEU A 4 -8.76 -1.98 14.70
N THR A 5 -7.65 -2.66 14.98
CA THR A 5 -6.56 -2.15 15.84
C THR A 5 -5.42 -1.56 14.99
N ALA A 6 -4.56 -0.73 15.60
CA ALA A 6 -3.39 -0.19 14.89
C ALA A 6 -2.46 -1.30 14.40
N ARG A 7 -2.27 -2.34 15.22
CA ARG A 7 -1.50 -3.54 14.86
C ARG A 7 -2.09 -4.27 13.66
N PHE A 8 -3.41 -4.49 13.66
CA PHE A 8 -4.09 -5.10 12.52
C PHE A 8 -3.87 -4.27 11.24
N LEU A 9 -4.02 -2.96 11.33
CA LEU A 9 -3.79 -2.06 10.20
C LEU A 9 -2.37 -2.16 9.67
N VAL A 10 -1.34 -2.10 10.52
CA VAL A 10 0.06 -2.28 10.09
C VAL A 10 0.26 -3.60 9.35
N ILE A 11 -0.32 -4.71 9.84
CA ILE A 11 -0.26 -6.02 9.16
C ILE A 11 -0.91 -5.95 7.77
N VAL A 12 -2.05 -5.28 7.64
CA VAL A 12 -2.71 -5.11 6.33
C VAL A 12 -1.81 -4.35 5.35
N TRP A 13 -1.17 -3.25 5.78
CA TRP A 13 -0.18 -2.54 4.95
C TRP A 13 1.01 -3.43 4.60
N MET A 14 1.53 -4.23 5.53
CA MET A 14 2.61 -5.19 5.25
C MET A 14 2.22 -6.20 4.17
N VAL A 15 0.99 -6.74 4.19
CA VAL A 15 0.49 -7.61 3.11
C VAL A 15 0.47 -6.87 1.78
N GLY A 16 0.06 -5.59 1.78
CA GLY A 16 0.13 -4.72 0.59
C GLY A 16 1.54 -4.54 0.05
N PHE A 17 2.52 -4.22 0.91
CA PHE A 17 3.93 -4.08 0.52
C PHE A 17 4.51 -5.40 0.00
N ALA A 18 4.20 -6.54 0.64
CA ALA A 18 4.63 -7.85 0.18
C ALA A 18 4.04 -8.19 -1.19
N GLY A 19 2.75 -7.95 -1.40
CA GLY A 19 2.09 -8.13 -2.69
C GLY A 19 2.72 -7.26 -3.77
N SER A 20 2.92 -5.97 -3.47
CA SER A 20 3.57 -5.01 -4.38
C SER A 20 5.01 -5.41 -4.69
N PHE A 21 5.79 -5.89 -3.71
CA PHE A 21 7.12 -6.44 -3.94
C PHE A 21 7.10 -7.59 -4.95
N VAL A 22 6.20 -8.56 -4.79
CA VAL A 22 6.06 -9.68 -5.74
C VAL A 22 5.66 -9.18 -7.12
N MET A 23 4.71 -8.25 -7.20
CA MET A 23 4.27 -7.65 -8.46
C MET A 23 5.41 -6.94 -9.20
N GLN A 24 6.26 -6.24 -8.45
CA GLN A 24 7.33 -5.40 -8.97
C GLN A 24 8.68 -6.11 -9.04
N SER A 25 8.78 -7.40 -8.70
CA SER A 25 10.01 -8.20 -8.83
C SER A 25 9.80 -9.44 -9.71
N VAL A 26 8.81 -10.27 -9.40
CA VAL A 26 8.55 -11.54 -10.09
C VAL A 26 7.59 -11.33 -11.27
N LEU A 27 6.54 -10.51 -11.08
CA LEU A 27 5.49 -10.32 -12.07
C LEU A 27 5.62 -9.00 -12.87
N GLN A 28 6.84 -8.45 -12.93
CA GLN A 28 7.13 -7.16 -13.56
C GLN A 28 6.62 -7.04 -14.99
N ARG A 29 6.78 -8.12 -15.79
CA ARG A 29 6.34 -8.16 -17.18
C ARG A 29 4.82 -8.01 -17.28
N TRP A 30 4.09 -8.84 -16.54
CA TRP A 30 2.63 -8.79 -16.51
C TRP A 30 2.14 -7.42 -16.01
N PHE A 31 2.75 -6.89 -14.95
CA PHE A 31 2.37 -5.58 -14.41
C PHE A 31 2.54 -4.47 -15.44
N ALA A 32 3.70 -4.43 -16.11
CA ALA A 32 4.02 -3.45 -17.12
C ALA A 32 3.08 -3.52 -18.33
N GLU A 33 2.85 -4.72 -18.86
CA GLU A 33 1.98 -4.96 -20.03
C GLU A 33 0.51 -4.60 -19.75
N ASN A 34 0.10 -4.62 -18.49
CA ASN A 34 -1.26 -4.26 -18.08
C ASN A 34 -1.37 -2.82 -17.54
N SER A 35 -0.31 -2.02 -17.57
CA SER A 35 -0.27 -0.63 -17.06
C SER A 35 -0.07 0.40 -18.18
N ALA A 36 -0.54 1.62 -17.95
CA ALA A 36 -0.30 2.79 -18.80
C ALA A 36 1.16 3.28 -18.76
N TRP A 37 1.95 2.82 -17.78
CA TRP A 37 3.33 3.25 -17.57
C TRP A 37 4.36 2.45 -18.39
N GLY A 38 3.92 1.38 -19.04
CA GLY A 38 4.78 0.51 -19.83
C GLY A 38 5.83 -0.20 -18.98
N ARG A 39 6.89 -0.69 -19.64
CA ARG A 39 7.94 -1.50 -19.02
C ARG A 39 9.19 -0.68 -18.77
N ASN A 40 9.56 -0.52 -17.49
CA ASN A 40 10.84 0.04 -17.07
C ASN A 40 11.41 -0.81 -15.93
N MET A 41 12.34 -1.70 -16.27
CA MET A 41 12.88 -2.68 -15.34
C MET A 41 13.68 -2.05 -14.19
N GLY A 42 14.41 -0.96 -14.44
CA GLY A 42 15.12 -0.23 -13.39
C GLY A 42 14.15 0.35 -12.36
N TRP A 43 13.12 1.05 -12.84
CA TRP A 43 12.10 1.63 -11.98
C TRP A 43 11.31 0.56 -11.19
N GLN A 44 10.94 -0.56 -11.82
CA GLN A 44 10.22 -1.65 -11.14
C GLN A 44 11.08 -2.29 -10.04
N ASN A 45 12.36 -2.52 -10.31
CA ASN A 45 13.31 -3.02 -9.30
C ASN A 45 13.45 -2.04 -8.12
N GLU A 46 13.56 -0.75 -8.38
CA GLU A 46 13.60 0.26 -7.31
C GLU A 46 12.34 0.23 -6.45
N ILE A 47 11.15 0.17 -7.06
CA ILE A 47 9.89 0.05 -6.31
C ILE A 47 9.88 -1.24 -5.49
N ALA A 48 10.32 -2.37 -6.04
CA ALA A 48 10.41 -3.62 -5.26
C ALA A 48 11.33 -3.46 -4.03
N ILE A 49 12.51 -2.86 -4.19
CA ILE A 49 13.44 -2.61 -3.08
C ILE A 49 12.79 -1.72 -2.02
N TRP A 50 12.10 -0.65 -2.42
CA TRP A 50 11.36 0.21 -1.50
C TRP A 50 10.28 -0.55 -0.72
N ASN A 51 9.48 -1.38 -1.39
CA ASN A 51 8.43 -2.16 -0.75
C ASN A 51 9.01 -3.18 0.25
N LEU A 52 10.12 -3.84 -0.09
CA LEU A 52 10.82 -4.76 0.82
C LEU A 52 11.37 -4.02 2.04
N GLY A 53 12.01 -2.85 1.84
CA GLY A 53 12.55 -2.04 2.92
C GLY A 53 11.46 -1.59 3.91
N VAL A 54 10.34 -1.09 3.40
CA VAL A 54 9.20 -0.69 4.26
C VAL A 54 8.58 -1.90 4.97
N PHE A 55 8.45 -3.04 4.29
CA PHE A 55 7.96 -4.27 4.91
C PHE A 55 8.82 -4.67 6.12
N VAL A 56 10.15 -4.68 5.96
CA VAL A 56 11.08 -5.02 7.05
C VAL A 56 11.00 -3.99 8.18
N ALA A 57 10.92 -2.69 7.86
CA ALA A 57 10.78 -1.64 8.86
C ALA A 57 9.50 -1.79 9.70
N LEU A 58 8.36 -2.09 9.05
CA LEU A 58 7.10 -2.37 9.75
C LEU A 58 7.16 -3.66 10.58
N GLY A 59 7.91 -4.67 10.13
CA GLY A 59 8.22 -5.85 10.94
C GLY A 59 8.94 -5.47 12.24
N GLY A 60 9.89 -4.53 12.19
CA GLY A 60 10.53 -3.96 13.37
C GLY A 60 9.55 -3.22 14.28
N VAL A 61 8.63 -2.44 13.72
CA VAL A 61 7.55 -1.77 14.48
C VAL A 61 6.68 -2.79 15.23
N LEU A 62 6.31 -3.90 14.59
CA LEU A 62 5.48 -4.95 15.21
C LEU A 62 6.21 -5.79 16.26
N ALA A 63 7.54 -5.87 16.18
CA ALA A 63 8.40 -6.63 17.08
C ALA A 63 8.91 -5.80 18.27
N ALA A 64 8.86 -4.47 18.18
CA ALA A 64 9.24 -3.59 19.27
C ALA A 64 8.29 -3.76 20.46
N ASP A 65 8.84 -3.77 21.68
CA ASP A 65 8.06 -3.69 22.92
C ASP A 65 7.65 -2.24 23.22
N ALA A 66 7.08 -1.58 22.21
CA ALA A 66 6.62 -0.22 22.25
C ALA A 66 5.39 -0.10 21.35
N ASN A 67 4.37 0.63 21.81
CA ASN A 67 3.12 0.86 21.06
C ASN A 67 3.35 1.86 19.91
N LEU A 68 4.19 1.48 18.94
CA LEU A 68 4.61 2.33 17.83
C LEU A 68 3.68 2.22 16.61
N GLU A 69 2.77 1.26 16.58
CA GLU A 69 1.93 1.00 15.40
C GLU A 69 1.08 2.22 15.03
N SER A 70 0.47 2.89 16.01
CA SER A 70 -0.34 4.08 15.75
C SER A 70 0.47 5.25 15.19
N ALA A 71 1.75 5.34 15.52
CA ALA A 71 2.62 6.44 15.08
C ALA A 71 2.95 6.38 13.58
N VAL A 72 2.96 5.17 13.00
CA VAL A 72 3.28 4.99 11.57
C VAL A 72 2.04 5.06 10.66
N LEU A 73 0.83 4.88 11.21
CA LEU A 73 -0.41 4.86 10.41
C LEU A 73 -0.65 6.14 9.57
N PRO A 74 -0.44 7.37 10.06
CA PRO A 74 -0.65 8.57 9.24
C PRO A 74 0.24 8.57 7.98
N GLY A 75 1.50 8.15 8.12
CA GLY A 75 2.43 8.05 6.99
C GLY A 75 2.01 7.00 5.98
N LEU A 76 1.58 5.83 6.45
CA LEU A 76 1.05 4.75 5.60
C LEU A 76 -0.22 5.18 4.86
N ALA A 77 -1.12 5.92 5.53
CA ALA A 77 -2.33 6.45 4.93
C ALA A 77 -2.03 7.51 3.84
N ILE A 78 -1.04 8.39 4.07
CA ILE A 78 -0.60 9.35 3.04
C ILE A 78 0.02 8.63 1.84
N LEU A 79 0.87 7.62 2.07
CA LEU A 79 1.43 6.81 0.98
C LEU A 79 0.31 6.18 0.15
N SER A 80 -0.69 5.58 0.82
CA SER A 80 -1.84 5.02 0.13
C SER A 80 -2.64 6.08 -0.62
N LEU A 81 -2.91 7.25 -0.04
CA LEU A 81 -3.60 8.33 -0.76
C LEU A 81 -2.84 8.72 -2.03
N CYS A 82 -1.52 8.95 -1.93
CA CYS A 82 -0.68 9.34 -3.05
C CYS A 82 -0.63 8.27 -4.15
N PHE A 83 -0.41 7.00 -3.80
CA PHE A 83 -0.42 5.91 -4.78
C PHE A 83 -1.79 5.72 -5.40
N GLY A 84 -2.86 5.76 -4.59
CA GLY A 84 -4.24 5.65 -5.06
C GLY A 84 -4.58 6.74 -6.08
N LEU A 85 -4.25 8.00 -5.79
CA LEU A 85 -4.44 9.11 -6.73
C LEU A 85 -3.59 8.97 -7.99
N ASN A 86 -2.35 8.49 -7.87
CA ASN A 86 -1.48 8.25 -9.02
C ASN A 86 -2.06 7.17 -9.96
N HIS A 87 -2.58 6.07 -9.42
CA HIS A 87 -3.29 5.05 -10.19
C HIS A 87 -4.62 5.56 -10.77
N ALA A 88 -5.39 6.34 -10.00
CA ALA A 88 -6.64 6.94 -10.47
C ALA A 88 -6.41 7.93 -11.63
N ARG A 89 -5.31 8.68 -11.61
CA ARG A 89 -4.89 9.52 -12.74
C ARG A 89 -4.62 8.67 -13.97
N ALA A 90 -3.84 7.60 -13.85
CA ALA A 90 -3.52 6.71 -14.97
C ALA A 90 -4.75 6.03 -15.58
N LEU A 91 -5.80 5.76 -14.77
CA LEU A 91 -7.08 5.24 -15.27
C LEU A 91 -7.83 6.20 -16.19
N ARG A 92 -7.54 7.52 -16.17
CA ARG A 92 -8.14 8.46 -17.13
C ARG A 92 -7.70 8.15 -18.56
N ASP A 93 -6.42 7.80 -18.73
CA ASP A 93 -5.81 7.51 -20.03
C ASP A 93 -5.92 6.02 -20.38
N SER A 94 -6.11 5.14 -19.40
CA SER A 94 -6.21 3.69 -19.58
C SER A 94 -7.28 3.06 -18.68
N PRO A 95 -8.58 3.34 -18.91
CA PRO A 95 -9.68 2.97 -18.02
C PRO A 95 -9.90 1.46 -17.89
N ARG A 96 -9.39 0.67 -18.84
CA ARG A 96 -9.45 -0.80 -18.84
C ARG A 96 -8.22 -1.46 -18.20
N SER A 97 -7.27 -0.69 -17.69
CA SER A 97 -6.07 -1.24 -17.05
C SER A 97 -6.39 -1.89 -15.70
N HIS A 98 -6.25 -3.21 -15.64
CA HIS A 98 -6.49 -3.96 -14.40
C HIS A 98 -5.46 -3.64 -13.32
N SER A 99 -4.21 -3.37 -13.70
CA SER A 99 -3.15 -3.06 -12.72
C SER A 99 -3.38 -1.70 -12.06
N HIS A 100 -3.90 -0.71 -12.80
CA HIS A 100 -4.29 0.57 -12.19
C HIS A 100 -5.54 0.48 -11.32
N TRP A 101 -6.55 -0.31 -11.72
CA TRP A 101 -7.70 -0.56 -10.84
C TRP A 101 -7.29 -1.26 -9.54
N ALA A 102 -6.46 -2.31 -9.63
CA ALA A 102 -5.95 -3.00 -8.44
C ALA A 102 -5.19 -2.05 -7.51
N GLY A 103 -4.28 -1.23 -8.07
CA GLY A 103 -3.53 -0.23 -7.32
C GLY A 103 -4.42 0.84 -6.68
N ALA A 104 -5.39 1.39 -7.42
CA ALA A 104 -6.30 2.41 -6.91
C ALA A 104 -7.19 1.88 -5.79
N VAL A 105 -7.77 0.68 -5.96
CA VAL A 105 -8.66 0.06 -4.96
C VAL A 105 -7.89 -0.31 -3.70
N ALA A 106 -6.76 -1.01 -3.82
CA ALA A 106 -5.98 -1.43 -2.65
C ALA A 106 -5.55 -0.24 -1.78
N ASN A 107 -5.10 0.84 -2.43
CA ASN A 107 -4.70 2.05 -1.74
C ASN A 107 -5.89 2.85 -1.19
N GLY A 108 -7.00 2.93 -1.94
CA GLY A 108 -8.24 3.55 -1.45
C GLY A 108 -8.79 2.86 -0.21
N LEU A 109 -8.75 1.52 -0.17
CA LEU A 109 -9.10 0.75 1.03
C LEU A 109 -8.21 1.11 2.21
N GLY A 110 -6.89 1.26 2.00
CA GLY A 110 -5.96 1.73 3.04
C GLY A 110 -6.41 3.05 3.67
N VAL A 111 -6.76 4.03 2.85
CA VAL A 111 -7.25 5.34 3.33
C VAL A 111 -8.56 5.20 4.11
N VAL A 112 -9.52 4.43 3.59
CA VAL A 112 -10.82 4.20 4.25
C VAL A 112 -10.65 3.51 5.60
N MET A 113 -9.78 2.50 5.68
CA MET A 113 -9.50 1.78 6.93
C MET A 113 -8.87 2.68 7.99
N TYR A 114 -7.94 3.55 7.60
CA TYR A 114 -7.36 4.54 8.52
C TYR A 114 -8.40 5.58 8.98
N GLY A 115 -9.24 6.08 8.06
CA GLY A 115 -10.33 6.98 8.41
C GLY A 115 -11.32 6.35 9.40
N ALA A 116 -11.69 5.08 9.20
CA ALA A 116 -12.54 4.33 10.12
C ALA A 116 -11.88 4.14 11.50
N PHE A 117 -10.56 3.92 11.53
CA PHE A 117 -9.80 3.83 12.77
C PHE A 117 -9.78 5.16 13.54
N LEU A 118 -9.56 6.28 12.84
CA LEU A 118 -9.63 7.62 13.45
C LEU A 118 -11.01 7.94 13.98
N ALA A 119 -12.07 7.70 13.19
CA ALA A 119 -13.44 7.94 13.61
C ALA A 119 -13.79 7.18 14.91
N ARG A 120 -13.27 5.95 15.06
CA ARG A 120 -13.43 5.16 16.28
C ARG A 120 -12.65 5.74 17.48
N GLN A 121 -11.46 6.29 17.27
CA GLN A 121 -10.71 6.91 18.36
C GLN A 121 -11.33 8.23 18.84
N LEU A 122 -12.00 8.96 17.95
CA LEU A 122 -12.62 10.26 18.26
C LEU A 122 -14.05 10.15 18.81
N GLY A 123 -14.78 9.09 18.47
CA GLY A 123 -16.15 8.85 18.94
C GLY A 123 -16.27 7.85 20.09
N GLY A 124 -15.14 7.39 20.64
CA GLY A 124 -15.06 6.52 21.81
C GLY A 124 -14.86 7.29 23.11
#